data_AF-A0A915MHD3-F1
#
_entry.id   AF-A0A915MHD3-F1
#
_cell.length_a   1.000
_cell.length_b   1.000
_cell.length_c   1.000
_cell.angle_alpha   90.00
_cell.angle_beta   90.00
_cell.angle_gamma   90.00
#
_symmetry.space_group_name_H-M   'P 1'
#
loop_
_entity.id
_entity.type
_entity.pdbx_description
1 polymer ?
#
loop_
_entity_poly.entity_id
_entity_poly.type
_entity_poly.pdbx_seq_one_letter_code
_entity_poly.pdbx_strand_id
1 'polypeptide(L)'
;MFRVIIATLATSSYLILAGGLRDYFTHIIVDEAGQALESEVWIPIGGLVGKETSVVLAGDPMQLGPVLNVNTMKWFGFDISMLKRIMHSEMYKDSTDERFFVILRQTYRSHYNILRPCSYLFYDNMLIVDDRQGNFYKLSDWEGLPTK
;
A
#
# COMPACT_ATOMS: atom_id res chain seq x y z
N MET A 1 -15.35 -7.42 -24.25
CA MET A 1 -14.94 -6.22 -23.50
C MET A 1 -14.36 -6.66 -22.17
N PHE A 2 -13.20 -6.15 -21.77
CA PHE A 2 -12.56 -6.57 -20.53
C PHE A 2 -13.21 -5.87 -19.34
N ARG A 3 -13.43 -6.62 -18.24
CA ARG A 3 -13.97 -6.09 -16.98
C ARG A 3 -12.89 -5.59 -16.04
N VAL A 4 -11.68 -6.13 -16.18
CA VAL A 4 -10.50 -5.79 -15.38
C VAL A 4 -9.32 -5.70 -16.34
N ILE A 5 -8.52 -4.66 -16.18
CA ILE A 5 -7.26 -4.46 -16.90
C ILE A 5 -6.18 -4.27 -15.84
N ILE A 6 -5.11 -5.05 -15.95
CA ILE A 6 -3.96 -4.98 -15.04
C ILE A 6 -2.79 -4.42 -15.85
N ALA A 7 -2.13 -3.41 -15.29
CA ALA A 7 -0.96 -2.77 -15.87
C ALA A 7 -0.05 -2.29 -14.73
N THR A 8 1.23 -2.09 -15.03
CA THR A 8 2.10 -1.30 -14.15
C THR A 8 1.76 0.18 -14.31
N LEU A 9 2.15 1.02 -13.34
CA LEU A 9 1.93 2.47 -13.41
C LEU A 9 2.50 3.10 -14.69
N ALA A 10 3.67 2.67 -15.14
CA ALA A 10 4.25 3.16 -16.39
C ALA A 10 3.47 2.67 -17.63
N THR A 11 3.07 1.39 -17.65
CA THR A 11 2.40 0.80 -18.82
C THR A 11 0.92 1.18 -18.93
N SER A 12 0.31 1.71 -17.88
CA SER A 12 -1.04 2.30 -17.97
C SER A 12 -1.08 3.52 -18.89
N SER A 13 0.06 4.13 -19.21
CA SER A 13 0.16 5.18 -20.23
C SER A 13 -0.35 4.72 -21.60
N TYR A 14 -0.20 3.45 -21.96
CA TYR A 14 -0.75 2.92 -23.21
C TYR A 14 -2.27 2.97 -23.26
N LEU A 15 -2.96 2.85 -22.12
CA LEU A 15 -4.42 3.00 -22.04
C LEU A 15 -4.84 4.45 -22.30
N ILE A 16 -4.04 5.41 -21.84
CA ILE A 16 -4.27 6.84 -22.08
C ILE A 16 -4.08 7.14 -23.58
N LEU A 17 -3.00 6.61 -24.17
CA LEU A 17 -2.67 6.80 -25.59
C LEU A 17 -3.64 6.11 -26.54
N ALA A 18 -4.25 4.98 -26.12
CA ALA A 18 -5.31 4.33 -26.88
C ALA A 18 -6.52 5.25 -27.10
N GLY A 19 -6.70 6.26 -26.24
CA GLY A 19 -7.76 7.25 -26.34
C GLY A 19 -9.13 6.71 -25.93
N GLY A 20 -10.03 7.62 -25.54
CA GLY A 20 -11.43 7.28 -25.23
C GLY A 20 -11.64 6.47 -23.95
N LEU A 21 -10.61 6.30 -23.11
CA LEU A 21 -10.70 5.56 -21.83
C LEU A 21 -10.79 6.48 -20.61
N ARG A 22 -10.84 7.79 -20.80
CA ARG A 22 -11.20 8.73 -19.72
C ARG A 22 -12.66 8.52 -19.34
N ASP A 23 -12.97 8.56 -18.05
CA ASP A 23 -14.31 8.27 -17.50
C ASP A 23 -14.81 6.83 -17.76
N TYR A 24 -13.95 5.94 -18.29
CA TYR A 24 -14.32 4.55 -18.57
C TYR A 24 -14.32 3.68 -17.31
N PHE A 25 -13.32 3.87 -16.45
CA PHE A 25 -13.15 3.04 -15.27
C PHE A 25 -13.95 3.61 -14.10
N THR A 26 -14.80 2.76 -13.51
CA THR A 26 -15.46 3.10 -12.24
C THR A 26 -14.47 3.08 -11.07
N HIS A 27 -13.42 2.26 -11.17
CA HIS A 27 -12.41 2.10 -10.13
C HIS A 27 -11.00 2.06 -10.73
N ILE A 28 -10.06 2.74 -10.09
CA ILE A 28 -8.62 2.59 -10.33
C ILE A 28 -7.99 2.19 -8.99
N ILE A 29 -7.40 1.01 -8.95
CA ILE A 29 -6.77 0.45 -7.75
C ILE A 29 -5.27 0.40 -7.98
N VAL A 30 -4.51 1.06 -7.12
CA VAL A 30 -3.04 1.05 -7.13
C VAL A 30 -2.58 0.25 -5.93
N ASP A 31 -2.05 -0.94 -6.19
CA ASP A 31 -1.42 -1.77 -5.17
C ASP A 31 0.05 -1.38 -4.95
N GLU A 32 0.58 -1.66 -3.77
CA GLU A 32 1.92 -1.25 -3.34
C GLU A 32 2.21 0.25 -3.52
N ALA A 33 1.17 1.09 -3.39
CA ALA A 33 1.24 2.54 -3.59
C ALA A 33 2.22 3.23 -2.62
N GLY A 34 2.57 2.58 -1.51
CA GLY A 34 3.60 3.03 -0.57
C GLY A 34 5.01 3.06 -1.17
N GLN A 35 5.28 2.18 -2.14
CA GLN A 35 6.59 1.99 -2.79
C GLN A 35 6.73 2.75 -4.11
N ALA A 36 5.64 3.29 -4.66
CA ALA A 36 5.64 3.99 -5.93
C ALA A 36 5.96 5.47 -5.77
N LEU A 37 6.72 6.04 -6.70
CA LEU A 37 6.86 7.49 -6.78
C LEU A 37 5.49 8.09 -7.02
N GLU A 38 5.20 9.21 -6.37
CA GLU A 38 3.92 9.88 -6.56
C GLU A 38 3.66 10.23 -8.03
N SER A 39 4.69 10.66 -8.75
CA SER A 39 4.60 10.95 -10.18
C SER A 39 4.19 9.73 -11.02
N GLU A 40 4.58 8.52 -10.62
CA GLU A 40 4.17 7.29 -11.28
C GLU A 40 2.68 6.99 -11.02
N VAL A 41 2.24 7.19 -9.77
CA VAL A 41 0.83 7.00 -9.39
C VAL A 41 -0.09 7.97 -10.14
N TRP A 42 0.41 9.18 -10.46
CA TRP A 42 -0.31 10.15 -11.26
C TRP A 42 -0.54 9.73 -12.72
N ILE A 43 0.22 8.79 -13.28
CA ILE A 43 0.07 8.37 -14.68
C ILE A 43 -1.36 7.85 -14.94
N PRO A 44 -1.83 6.77 -14.30
CA PRO A 44 -3.21 6.31 -14.49
C PRO A 44 -4.24 7.32 -13.98
N ILE A 45 -3.97 8.01 -12.87
CA ILE A 45 -4.94 8.91 -12.25
C ILE A 45 -5.22 10.12 -13.15
N GLY A 46 -4.19 10.81 -13.61
CA GLY A 46 -4.35 12.03 -14.41
C GLY A 46 -4.96 11.79 -15.79
N GLY A 47 -4.76 10.61 -16.37
CA GLY A 47 -5.24 10.29 -17.72
C GLY A 47 -6.54 9.50 -17.81
N LEU A 48 -6.88 8.70 -16.79
CA LEU A 48 -8.00 7.77 -16.84
C LEU A 48 -9.15 8.12 -15.89
N VAL A 49 -8.89 8.91 -14.83
CA VAL A 49 -9.93 9.29 -13.86
C VAL A 49 -11.00 10.14 -14.54
N GLY A 50 -12.24 9.74 -14.26
CA GLY A 50 -13.44 10.49 -14.56
C GLY A 50 -14.12 11.06 -13.33
N LYS A 51 -15.24 11.75 -13.54
CA LYS A 51 -16.02 12.37 -12.47
C LYS A 51 -16.53 11.36 -11.43
N GLU A 52 -16.92 10.17 -11.89
CA GLU A 52 -17.51 9.11 -11.06
C GLU A 52 -16.50 7.99 -10.74
N THR A 53 -15.21 8.19 -11.05
CA THR A 53 -14.16 7.18 -10.81
C THR A 53 -13.70 7.25 -9.35
N SER A 54 -13.74 6.12 -8.66
CA SER A 54 -13.11 5.96 -7.34
C SER A 54 -11.67 5.49 -7.46
N VAL A 55 -10.76 6.14 -6.74
CA VAL A 55 -9.34 5.76 -6.68
C VAL A 55 -9.06 5.12 -5.34
N VAL A 56 -8.44 3.94 -5.35
CA VAL A 56 -8.01 3.21 -4.16
C VAL A 56 -6.50 3.06 -4.20
N LEU A 57 -5.84 3.50 -3.13
CA LEU A 57 -4.41 3.30 -2.91
C LEU A 57 -4.24 2.26 -1.82
N ALA A 58 -3.70 1.10 -2.16
CA ALA A 58 -3.38 0.03 -1.23
C ALA A 58 -1.86 -0.06 -1.06
N GLY A 59 -1.41 -0.34 0.15
CA GLY A 59 0.00 -0.48 0.48
C GLY A 59 0.27 -0.17 1.94
N ASP A 60 1.55 -0.18 2.31
CA ASP A 60 1.99 0.05 3.67
C ASP A 60 2.91 1.29 3.75
N PRO A 61 2.47 2.40 4.37
CA PRO A 61 3.27 3.62 4.48
C PRO A 61 4.46 3.50 5.45
N MET A 62 4.52 2.44 6.26
CA MET A 62 5.59 2.18 7.23
C MET A 62 6.69 1.26 6.67
N GLN A 63 6.49 0.69 5.48
CA GLN A 63 7.50 -0.09 4.78
C GLN A 63 8.42 0.80 3.92
N LEU A 64 9.21 0.17 3.05
CA LEU A 64 10.11 0.87 2.13
C LEU A 64 9.30 1.84 1.25
N GLY A 65 9.76 3.09 1.20
CA GLY A 65 9.24 4.08 0.28
C GLY A 65 9.81 3.94 -1.13
N PRO A 66 9.53 4.91 -2.01
CA PRO A 66 10.02 4.93 -3.38
C PRO A 66 11.54 4.89 -3.49
N VAL A 67 12.04 4.14 -4.48
CA VAL A 67 13.46 4.04 -4.76
C VAL A 67 13.90 5.21 -5.63
N LEU A 68 14.83 6.01 -5.11
CA LEU A 68 15.41 7.16 -5.82
C LEU A 68 16.84 6.84 -6.26
N ASN A 69 17.14 7.17 -7.53
CA ASN A 69 18.51 7.04 -8.07
C ASN A 69 19.47 8.10 -7.49
N VAL A 70 18.93 9.26 -7.08
CA VAL A 70 19.72 10.39 -6.59
C VAL A 70 19.24 10.76 -5.19
N ASN A 71 20.09 10.55 -4.19
CA ASN A 71 19.75 10.80 -2.78
C ASN A 71 19.39 12.27 -2.49
N THR A 72 19.89 13.23 -3.28
CA THR A 72 19.55 14.64 -3.07
C THR A 72 18.07 14.95 -3.32
N MET A 73 17.35 14.08 -4.06
CA MET A 73 15.92 14.25 -4.30
C MET A 73 15.08 14.05 -3.03
N LYS A 74 15.61 13.36 -2.01
CA LYS A 74 14.94 13.22 -0.70
C LYS A 74 14.74 14.56 0.00
N TRP A 75 15.68 15.49 -0.16
CA TRP A 75 15.55 16.86 0.40
C TRP A 75 14.36 17.62 -0.17
N PHE A 76 13.88 17.21 -1.35
CA PHE A 76 12.71 17.78 -2.01
C PHE A 76 11.45 16.92 -1.83
N GLY A 77 11.51 15.86 -1.01
CA GLY A 77 10.36 15.01 -0.67
C GLY A 77 9.96 14.00 -1.73
N PHE A 78 10.81 13.69 -2.72
CA PHE A 78 10.50 12.69 -3.76
C PHE A 78 10.45 11.25 -3.24
N ASP A 79 10.93 10.99 -2.02
CA ASP A 79 10.81 9.70 -1.33
C ASP A 79 9.52 9.57 -0.52
N ILE A 80 8.60 10.52 -0.65
CA ILE A 80 7.28 10.44 -0.06
C ILE A 80 6.31 9.95 -1.14
N SER A 81 5.76 8.76 -0.94
CA SER A 81 4.73 8.22 -1.82
C SER A 81 3.39 8.95 -1.65
N MET A 82 2.54 8.89 -2.67
CA MET A 82 1.23 9.53 -2.64
C MET A 82 0.36 9.05 -1.47
N LEU A 83 0.40 7.73 -1.21
CA LEU A 83 -0.30 7.10 -0.08
C LEU A 83 0.14 7.73 1.25
N LYS A 84 1.46 7.77 1.50
CA LYS A 84 2.02 8.33 2.73
C LYS A 84 1.66 9.81 2.88
N ARG A 85 1.75 10.59 1.81
CA ARG A 85 1.42 12.02 1.85
C ARG A 85 -0.06 12.28 2.17
N ILE A 86 -0.98 11.54 1.54
CA ILE A 86 -2.42 11.70 1.78
C ILE A 86 -2.75 11.37 3.24
N MET A 87 -2.20 10.26 3.77
CA MET A 87 -2.39 9.84 5.16
C MET A 87 -1.92 10.88 6.19
N HIS A 88 -0.89 11.66 5.87
CA HIS A 88 -0.34 12.68 6.78
C HIS A 88 -0.81 14.11 6.45
N SER A 89 -1.69 14.28 5.46
CA SER A 89 -2.17 15.61 5.08
C SER A 89 -3.15 16.16 6.12
N GLU A 90 -3.15 17.49 6.31
CA GLU A 90 -4.00 18.18 7.29
C GLU A 90 -5.50 17.86 7.15
N MET A 91 -5.97 17.58 5.93
CA MET A 91 -7.36 17.23 5.66
C MET A 91 -7.78 15.88 6.25
N TYR A 92 -6.81 15.00 6.46
CA TYR A 92 -7.03 13.56 6.58
C TYR A 92 -6.35 12.94 7.80
N LYS A 93 -5.29 13.57 8.33
CA LYS A 93 -4.43 13.03 9.40
C LYS A 93 -5.18 12.67 10.69
N ASP A 94 -6.22 13.43 11.04
CA ASP A 94 -7.03 13.23 12.25
C ASP A 94 -8.40 12.64 11.91
N SER A 95 -8.59 12.21 10.66
CA SER A 95 -9.85 11.65 10.23
C SER A 95 -10.00 10.22 10.76
N THR A 96 -11.02 10.00 11.58
CA THR A 96 -11.46 8.66 11.98
C THR A 96 -12.45 8.05 11.00
N ASP A 97 -12.67 8.71 9.87
CA ASP A 97 -13.63 8.29 8.86
C ASP A 97 -13.04 7.17 8.00
N GLU A 98 -13.54 5.96 8.24
CA GLU A 98 -13.12 4.75 7.55
C GLU A 98 -13.43 4.77 6.03
N ARG A 99 -14.19 5.76 5.55
CA ARG A 99 -14.38 5.99 4.11
C ARG A 99 -13.12 6.47 3.40
N PHE A 100 -12.16 7.06 4.12
CA PHE A 100 -10.90 7.55 3.56
C PHE A 100 -9.72 6.61 3.84
N PHE A 101 -9.64 6.07 5.05
CA PHE A 101 -8.57 5.14 5.44
C PHE A 101 -9.12 3.89 6.08
N VAL A 102 -8.69 2.74 5.56
CA VAL A 102 -8.96 1.44 6.13
C VAL A 102 -7.64 0.80 6.53
N ILE A 103 -7.43 0.59 7.83
CA ILE A 103 -6.23 -0.07 8.35
C ILE A 103 -6.54 -1.55 8.58
N LEU A 104 -5.81 -2.43 7.90
CA LEU A 104 -5.91 -3.88 8.11
C LEU A 104 -5.05 -4.28 9.31
N ARG A 105 -5.69 -4.66 10.41
CA ARG A 105 -5.02 -4.94 11.69
C ARG A 105 -4.67 -6.41 11.90
N GLN A 106 -5.40 -7.33 11.27
CA GLN A 106 -5.19 -8.76 11.42
C GLN A 106 -4.08 -9.24 10.49
N THR A 107 -3.07 -9.87 11.06
CA THR A 107 -1.93 -10.42 10.32
C THR A 107 -1.97 -11.94 10.36
N TYR A 108 -1.73 -12.56 9.21
CA TYR A 108 -1.86 -14.00 9.00
C TYR A 108 -0.51 -14.66 8.65
N ARG A 109 0.60 -13.96 8.88
CA ARG A 109 1.94 -14.40 8.43
C ARG A 109 2.84 -14.86 9.57
N SER A 110 2.76 -14.20 10.73
CA SER A 110 3.83 -14.24 11.74
C SER A 110 3.30 -14.62 13.12
N HIS A 111 4.09 -15.41 13.84
CA HIS A 111 3.90 -15.68 15.25
C HIS A 111 3.97 -14.38 16.09
N TYR A 112 3.25 -14.34 17.22
CA TYR A 112 3.16 -13.18 18.11
C TYR A 112 4.51 -12.58 18.49
N ASN A 113 5.48 -13.41 18.90
CA ASN A 113 6.82 -12.94 19.28
C ASN A 113 7.59 -12.23 18.15
N ILE A 114 7.28 -12.52 16.88
CA ILE A 114 7.87 -11.85 15.71
C ILE A 114 7.09 -10.55 15.41
N LEU A 115 5.76 -10.60 15.46
CA LEU A 115 4.92 -9.44 15.15
C LEU A 115 5.03 -8.35 16.21
N ARG A 116 5.08 -8.72 17.50
CA ARG A 116 5.05 -7.80 18.64
C ARG A 116 6.05 -6.63 18.51
N PRO A 117 7.36 -6.84 18.27
CA PRO A 117 8.29 -5.73 18.12
C PRO A 117 7.96 -4.84 16.92
N CYS A 118 7.57 -5.40 15.77
CA CYS A 118 7.19 -4.62 14.59
C CYS A 118 5.94 -3.77 14.88
N SER A 119 4.91 -4.35 15.50
CA SER A 119 3.69 -3.63 15.83
C SER A 119 3.94 -2.50 16.82
N TYR A 120 4.83 -2.71 17.80
CA TYR A 120 5.20 -1.69 18.77
C TYR A 120 5.95 -0.53 18.12
N LEU A 121 6.93 -0.83 17.26
CA LEU A 121 7.82 0.18 16.69
C LEU A 121 7.18 1.02 15.57
N PHE A 122 6.27 0.44 14.80
CA PHE A 122 5.81 1.06 13.55
C PHE A 122 4.29 1.28 13.48
N TYR A 123 3.51 0.65 14.34
CA TYR A 123 2.04 0.64 14.21
C TYR A 123 1.30 0.81 15.54
N ASP A 124 1.91 1.45 16.55
CA ASP A 124 1.27 1.76 17.85
C ASP A 124 0.55 0.57 18.51
N ASN A 125 1.13 -0.63 18.42
CA ASN A 125 0.53 -1.89 18.88
C ASN A 125 -0.83 -2.23 18.25
N MET A 126 -1.17 -1.69 17.08
CA MET A 126 -2.44 -1.93 16.41
C MET A 126 -2.55 -3.31 15.75
N LEU A 127 -1.44 -3.96 15.41
CA LEU A 127 -1.44 -5.22 14.67
C LEU A 127 -1.73 -6.41 15.60
N ILE A 128 -2.58 -7.32 15.12
CA ILE A 128 -3.07 -8.48 15.86
C ILE A 128 -2.71 -9.74 15.07
N VAL A 129 -2.20 -10.75 15.76
CA VAL A 129 -1.99 -12.08 15.18
C VAL A 129 -3.33 -12.78 15.05
N ASP A 130 -3.62 -13.29 13.86
CA ASP A 130 -4.76 -14.18 13.62
C ASP A 130 -4.25 -15.52 13.10
N ASP A 131 -4.16 -16.52 13.99
CA ASP A 131 -3.75 -17.89 13.70
C ASP A 131 -4.94 -18.83 13.49
N ARG A 132 -5.93 -18.40 12.71
CA ARG A 132 -7.08 -19.27 12.33
C ARG A 132 -6.69 -20.64 11.78
N GLN A 133 -5.49 -20.78 11.21
CA GLN A 133 -5.02 -22.03 10.64
C GLN A 133 -4.20 -22.88 11.64
N GLY A 134 -3.93 -22.38 12.85
CA GLY A 134 -3.14 -23.06 13.88
C GLY A 134 -1.73 -23.39 13.43
N ASN A 135 -1.13 -22.60 12.54
CA ASN A 135 0.14 -22.88 11.90
C ASN A 135 1.33 -22.23 12.61
N PHE A 136 1.13 -21.13 13.33
CA PHE A 136 2.25 -20.33 13.83
C PHE A 136 3.03 -21.00 14.96
N TYR A 137 2.40 -21.95 15.65
CA TYR A 137 2.99 -22.70 16.75
C TYR A 137 3.37 -24.13 16.36
N LYS A 138 3.15 -24.57 15.11
CA LYS A 138 3.40 -25.98 14.72
C LYS A 138 4.84 -26.43 14.89
N LEU A 139 5.78 -25.50 14.78
CA LEU A 139 7.21 -25.78 14.89
C LEU A 139 7.82 -25.21 16.17
N SER A 140 7.02 -24.73 17.14
CA SER A 140 7.57 -24.18 18.39
C SER A 140 8.34 -25.22 19.20
N ASP A 141 7.93 -26.48 19.09
CA ASP A 141 8.53 -27.63 19.78
C ASP A 141 9.27 -28.55 18.80
N TRP A 142 9.65 -28.04 17.62
CA TRP A 142 10.36 -28.84 16.64
C TRP A 142 11.74 -29.25 17.17
N GLU A 143 11.98 -30.56 17.29
CA GLU A 143 13.22 -31.13 17.87
C GLU A 143 14.51 -30.70 17.15
N GLY A 144 14.39 -30.28 15.88
CA GLY A 144 15.51 -29.75 15.09
C GLY A 144 15.82 -28.27 15.34
N LEU A 145 15.08 -27.59 16.20
CA LEU A 145 15.38 -26.21 16.56
C LEU A 145 16.71 -26.12 17.30
N PRO A 146 17.54 -25.09 17.03
CA PRO A 146 18.75 -24.85 17.81
C PRO A 146 18.38 -24.68 19.29
N THR A 147 18.78 -25.65 20.11
CA THR A 147 18.74 -25.51 21.55
C THR A 147 19.85 -24.55 21.98
N LYS A 148 19.53 -23.64 22.90
CA LYS A 148 20.51 -22.76 23.55
C LYS A 148 21.61 -23.56 24.26
#